data_AF-A0A964JM28-F1
#
_entry.id   AF-A0A964JM28-F1
#
_cell.length_a   1.000
_cell.length_b   1.000
_cell.length_c   1.000
_cell.angle_alpha   90.00
_cell.angle_beta   90.00
_cell.angle_gamma   90.00
#
_symmetry.space_group_name_H-M   'P 1'
#
loop_
_entity.id
_entity.type
_entity.pdbx_description
1 polymer ?
#
loop_
_entity_poly.entity_id
_entity_poly.type
_entity_poly.pdbx_seq_one_letter_code
_entity_poly.pdbx_strand_id
1 'polypeptide(L)'
;MIEWRNRVLDGLRSGLFFWTLGALCASALSGCKGEDVAVAPLEKDGDPFGEAFDGGGPGTLVDAASMLADIEPFEPLPPDDPHALSAPLDALINGFPGRFALYAANLKNGASAARGADESLHAGSAIRLLMLATYTAKVASGELSPDFELVYTPDFYRGGDVELTEDKFWSKYPLSKLATIVTQAADPAAEELLLSAIGGPAVVNALIEGLAIEGIGRYLGPCEMDRAYLIRLDPAFGDLDCVALGKWLRSEDARGLVPTPFEVVPVYTDVQKLGAWTQVIEAGENTVTARGLGELLAYIHAEPLPDDPTRPTTRDLLAHALGSGGGGNDLPDAVWVSNIQGAIFQGRVWAAIVRGGAAPFVLVLLSDREGVGNVGRHYDTAGRMVYQQLVGDYELAPPAEPTEWPAWLGAIFLNQPDETTACSGELVRGYEAQRACREMHQRGDFRLGEPTAVTVMVNQGPDVETTWLWTEPDGTRHRYQVRLAKTQGWWAWTRSFAAAVVGRWRLDVWLNGKPCRLLAFDVRE
;
A
#
# COMPACT_ATOMS: atom_id res chain seq x y z
N MET A 1 28.24 -2.42 -26.53
CA MET A 1 26.89 -2.24 -25.95
C MET A 1 25.77 -2.55 -26.94
N ILE A 2 25.75 -1.98 -28.15
CA ILE A 2 24.73 -2.30 -29.19
C ILE A 2 24.77 -3.79 -29.59
N GLU A 3 25.96 -4.37 -29.68
CA GLU A 3 26.16 -5.80 -30.00
C GLU A 3 25.68 -6.76 -28.90
N TRP A 4 25.68 -6.32 -27.64
CA TRP A 4 25.18 -7.11 -26.51
C TRP A 4 23.65 -7.07 -26.47
N ARG A 5 23.05 -5.91 -26.75
CA ARG A 5 21.59 -5.73 -26.89
C ARG A 5 21.00 -6.63 -27.99
N ASN A 6 21.69 -6.76 -29.12
CA ASN A 6 21.21 -7.59 -30.23
C ASN A 6 21.32 -9.10 -29.94
N ARG A 7 22.33 -9.55 -29.19
CA ARG A 7 22.45 -10.96 -28.78
C ARG A 7 21.40 -11.38 -27.75
N VAL A 8 20.99 -10.47 -26.87
CA VAL A 8 19.90 -10.72 -25.89
C VAL A 8 18.55 -10.83 -26.60
N LEU A 9 18.30 -9.98 -27.61
CA LEU A 9 17.06 -10.02 -28.39
C LEU A 9 16.97 -11.22 -29.35
N ASP A 10 18.10 -11.70 -29.88
CA ASP A 10 18.14 -12.92 -30.70
C ASP A 10 17.98 -14.19 -29.85
N GLY A 11 18.44 -14.19 -28.59
CA GLY A 11 18.22 -15.30 -27.65
C GLY A 11 16.76 -15.45 -27.21
N LEU A 12 16.03 -14.33 -27.12
CA LEU A 12 14.59 -14.34 -26.78
C LEU A 12 13.70 -14.79 -27.94
N ARG A 13 14.17 -14.72 -29.19
CA ARG A 13 13.43 -15.16 -30.40
C ARG A 13 13.53 -16.67 -30.67
N SER A 14 14.49 -17.39 -30.07
CA SER A 14 14.73 -18.79 -30.42
C SER A 14 13.87 -19.83 -29.70
N GLY A 15 12.91 -19.45 -28.83
CA GLY A 15 11.75 -20.29 -28.49
C GLY A 15 11.98 -21.77 -28.18
N LEU A 16 13.08 -22.13 -27.52
CA LEU A 16 13.51 -23.52 -27.31
C LEU A 16 13.61 -23.85 -25.82
N PHE A 17 12.50 -23.71 -25.08
CA PHE A 17 12.42 -24.22 -23.71
C PHE A 17 11.05 -24.76 -23.27
N PHE A 18 10.01 -24.71 -24.13
CA PHE A 18 8.64 -25.12 -23.75
C PHE A 18 8.15 -26.44 -24.34
N TRP A 19 9.00 -27.24 -24.99
CA TRP A 19 8.58 -28.46 -25.70
C TRP A 19 8.93 -29.82 -25.04
N THR A 20 9.34 -29.83 -23.77
CA THR A 20 9.81 -31.08 -23.11
C THR A 20 9.00 -31.57 -21.91
N LEU A 21 7.78 -31.06 -21.68
CA LEU A 21 6.88 -31.59 -20.63
C LEU A 21 5.44 -31.92 -21.08
N GLY A 22 5.10 -31.76 -22.36
CA GLY A 22 3.79 -32.17 -22.92
C GLY A 22 3.72 -33.61 -23.43
N ALA A 23 4.85 -34.34 -23.50
CA ALA A 23 4.94 -35.63 -24.19
C ALA A 23 4.79 -36.88 -23.29
N LEU A 24 4.37 -36.73 -22.02
CA LEU A 24 4.28 -37.85 -21.06
C LEU A 24 2.87 -38.22 -20.57
N CYS A 25 1.81 -37.58 -21.10
CA CYS A 25 0.42 -37.95 -20.77
C CYS A 25 -0.44 -38.46 -21.95
N ALA A 26 0.13 -38.66 -23.14
CA ALA A 26 -0.61 -39.10 -24.33
C ALA A 26 -0.28 -40.53 -24.78
N SER A 27 -0.10 -41.47 -23.84
CA SER A 27 0.11 -42.90 -24.16
C SER A 27 -0.82 -43.86 -23.42
N ALA A 28 -1.94 -43.38 -22.88
CA ALA A 28 -3.02 -44.24 -22.42
C ALA A 28 -4.31 -43.81 -23.14
N LEU A 29 -4.95 -44.77 -23.82
CA LEU A 29 -6.21 -44.66 -24.57
C LEU A 29 -6.08 -44.42 -26.09
N SER A 30 -5.25 -45.22 -26.75
CA SER A 30 -5.50 -45.64 -28.13
C SER A 30 -6.24 -46.97 -28.13
N GLY A 31 -7.55 -46.96 -28.37
CA GLY A 31 -8.32 -48.19 -28.44
C GLY A 31 -9.81 -48.00 -28.67
N CYS A 32 -10.19 -47.54 -29.87
CA CYS A 32 -11.35 -48.06 -30.63
C CYS A 32 -11.39 -47.37 -32.00
N LYS A 33 -11.42 -48.20 -33.05
CA LYS A 33 -11.57 -47.80 -34.45
C LYS A 33 -13.05 -47.68 -34.79
N GLY A 34 -13.36 -46.69 -35.63
CA GLY A 34 -14.34 -46.78 -36.71
C GLY A 34 -15.77 -46.42 -36.34
N GLU A 35 -16.26 -45.31 -36.87
CA GLU A 35 -17.27 -45.29 -37.94
C GLU A 35 -17.46 -43.86 -38.45
N ASP A 36 -17.63 -43.75 -39.77
CA ASP A 36 -17.86 -42.49 -40.49
C ASP A 36 -19.18 -41.85 -40.06
N VAL A 37 -19.13 -40.61 -39.58
CA VAL A 37 -20.31 -39.76 -39.41
C VAL A 37 -20.11 -38.47 -40.20
N ALA A 38 -20.98 -38.29 -41.19
CA ALA A 38 -21.06 -37.11 -42.03
C ALA A 38 -21.32 -35.84 -41.19
N VAL A 39 -20.52 -34.80 -41.42
CA VAL A 39 -20.70 -33.48 -40.81
C VAL A 39 -21.75 -32.72 -41.61
N ALA A 40 -22.94 -32.53 -41.02
CA ALA A 40 -23.93 -31.56 -41.46
C ALA A 40 -23.53 -30.15 -40.96
N PRO A 41 -23.91 -29.07 -41.67
CA PRO A 41 -23.52 -27.72 -41.28
C PRO A 41 -24.25 -27.31 -40.00
N LEU A 42 -23.48 -26.85 -39.00
CA LEU A 42 -24.01 -26.23 -37.79
C LEU A 42 -24.64 -24.88 -38.14
N GLU A 43 -25.96 -24.82 -38.03
CA GLU A 43 -26.71 -23.58 -37.91
C GLU A 43 -26.28 -22.83 -36.65
N LYS A 44 -26.15 -21.50 -36.78
CA LYS A 44 -26.00 -20.56 -35.68
C LYS A 44 -27.32 -20.56 -34.90
N ASP A 45 -27.39 -21.27 -33.79
CA ASP A 45 -28.36 -21.02 -32.73
C ASP A 45 -27.79 -21.47 -31.38
N GLY A 46 -27.84 -20.55 -30.40
CA GLY A 46 -27.56 -20.83 -28.99
C GLY A 46 -26.14 -20.49 -28.53
N ASP A 47 -25.95 -19.24 -28.09
CA ASP A 47 -24.87 -18.88 -27.16
C ASP A 47 -25.16 -19.53 -25.79
N PRO A 48 -24.36 -20.51 -25.32
CA PRO A 48 -24.60 -21.17 -24.04
C PRO A 48 -24.23 -20.29 -22.83
N PHE A 49 -23.83 -19.03 -23.04
CA PHE A 49 -23.58 -18.04 -21.99
C PHE A 49 -24.60 -16.88 -21.99
N GLY A 50 -25.60 -16.92 -22.87
CA GLY A 50 -26.59 -15.85 -23.04
C GLY A 50 -27.69 -15.75 -21.97
N GLU A 51 -27.79 -16.69 -21.02
CA GLU A 51 -28.88 -16.72 -20.02
C GLU A 51 -28.41 -16.84 -18.55
N ALA A 52 -27.11 -16.67 -18.27
CA ALA A 52 -26.60 -16.67 -16.88
C ALA A 52 -26.56 -15.26 -16.23
N PHE A 53 -27.05 -14.23 -16.92
CA PHE A 53 -27.16 -12.85 -16.40
C PHE A 53 -28.53 -12.24 -16.74
N ASP A 54 -29.60 -13.03 -16.64
CA ASP A 54 -30.95 -12.47 -16.66
C ASP A 54 -31.30 -11.98 -15.25
N GLY A 55 -30.99 -10.71 -15.00
CA GLY A 55 -31.89 -9.76 -14.33
C GLY A 55 -32.43 -10.07 -12.93
N GLY A 56 -31.85 -10.98 -12.16
CA GLY A 56 -32.04 -11.06 -10.71
C GLY A 56 -31.41 -9.83 -10.07
N GLY A 57 -32.17 -8.72 -10.06
CA GLY A 57 -31.66 -7.36 -9.98
C GLY A 57 -30.63 -7.09 -8.88
N PRO A 58 -29.69 -6.16 -9.10
CA PRO A 58 -28.93 -5.60 -8.00
C PRO A 58 -29.95 -5.09 -6.99
N GLY A 59 -29.71 -5.34 -5.70
CA GLY A 59 -30.40 -4.61 -4.63
C GLY A 59 -30.47 -3.15 -5.07
N THR A 60 -31.69 -2.60 -5.09
CA THR A 60 -31.99 -1.22 -5.50
C THR A 60 -30.80 -0.35 -5.20
N LEU A 61 -30.19 0.26 -6.24
CA LEU A 61 -29.18 1.31 -6.09
C LEU A 61 -29.58 2.13 -4.87
N VAL A 62 -28.87 1.91 -3.76
CA VAL A 62 -29.23 2.54 -2.50
C VAL A 62 -29.09 4.03 -2.78
N ASP A 63 -30.16 4.76 -2.51
CA ASP A 63 -30.20 6.18 -2.72
C ASP A 63 -29.00 6.77 -1.96
N ALA A 64 -28.09 7.43 -2.67
CA ALA A 64 -26.97 8.10 -2.02
C ALA A 64 -27.46 9.02 -0.89
N ALA A 65 -28.69 9.54 -1.00
CA ALA A 65 -29.36 10.29 0.05
C ALA A 65 -29.59 9.51 1.35
N SER A 66 -29.83 8.19 1.31
CA SER A 66 -29.99 7.40 2.55
C SER A 66 -28.67 7.16 3.27
N MET A 67 -27.55 7.08 2.54
CA MET A 67 -26.23 7.08 3.20
C MET A 67 -25.93 8.43 3.84
N LEU A 68 -26.31 9.52 3.19
CA LEU A 68 -26.10 10.88 3.66
C LEU A 68 -26.93 11.24 4.90
N ALA A 69 -28.08 10.60 5.10
CA ALA A 69 -29.00 10.94 6.18
C ALA A 69 -28.40 10.74 7.58
N ASP A 70 -27.45 9.80 7.71
CA ASP A 70 -26.80 9.46 8.98
C ASP A 70 -25.37 10.00 9.08
N ILE A 71 -24.86 10.68 8.05
CA ILE A 71 -23.54 11.31 8.09
C ILE A 71 -23.69 12.66 8.77
N GLU A 72 -23.28 12.75 10.03
CA GLU A 72 -23.11 14.05 10.68
C GLU A 72 -22.02 14.84 9.92
N PRO A 73 -22.29 16.09 9.52
CA PRO A 73 -21.27 16.95 8.93
C PRO A 73 -20.05 17.00 9.84
N PHE A 74 -18.86 16.86 9.27
CA PHE A 74 -17.64 16.98 10.05
C PHE A 74 -17.56 18.41 10.61
N GLU A 75 -17.49 18.55 11.93
CA GLU A 75 -17.17 19.84 12.54
C GLU A 75 -15.71 20.14 12.20
N PRO A 76 -15.41 21.19 11.41
CA PRO A 76 -14.05 21.50 11.02
C PRO A 76 -13.18 21.65 12.27
N LEU A 77 -11.91 21.28 12.15
CA LEU A 77 -10.95 21.59 13.21
C LEU A 77 -10.99 23.11 13.45
N PRO A 78 -10.82 23.57 14.72
CA PRO A 78 -10.89 24.99 15.04
C PRO A 78 -10.05 25.80 14.03
N PRO A 79 -10.56 26.96 13.57
CA PRO A 79 -9.82 27.79 12.62
C PRO A 79 -8.43 28.04 13.18
N ASP A 80 -7.43 27.96 12.30
CA ASP A 80 -6.02 27.97 12.71
C ASP A 80 -5.77 29.00 13.82
N ASP A 81 -5.29 28.55 14.97
CA ASP A 81 -4.34 29.34 15.76
C ASP A 81 -2.96 28.83 15.30
N PRO A 82 -2.52 29.22 14.08
CA PRO A 82 -1.37 28.58 13.48
C PRO A 82 -0.20 28.92 14.39
N HIS A 83 0.33 27.92 15.07
CA HIS A 83 1.65 28.09 15.63
C HIS A 83 2.55 28.43 14.44
N ALA A 84 3.12 29.63 14.47
CA ALA A 84 4.08 30.03 13.45
C ALA A 84 5.08 28.87 13.30
N LEU A 85 5.20 28.35 12.08
CA LEU A 85 6.15 27.28 11.80
C LEU A 85 7.49 27.70 12.36
N SER A 86 8.17 26.78 13.04
CA SER A 86 9.54 27.05 13.45
C SER A 86 10.36 27.49 12.23
N ALA A 87 11.25 28.48 12.39
CA ALA A 87 12.06 28.98 11.28
C ALA A 87 12.82 27.87 10.52
N PRO A 88 13.32 26.79 11.18
CA PRO A 88 13.89 25.65 10.47
C PRO A 88 12.90 24.88 9.58
N LEU A 89 11.66 24.69 10.04
CA LEU A 89 10.62 24.00 9.27
C LEU A 89 10.19 24.83 8.06
N ASP A 90 9.98 26.14 8.24
CA ASP A 90 9.67 27.04 7.12
C ASP A 90 10.82 27.09 6.10
N ALA A 91 12.08 27.11 6.56
CA ALA A 91 13.24 27.06 5.68
C ALA A 91 13.36 25.73 4.90
N LEU A 92 13.07 24.60 5.53
CA LEU A 92 13.03 23.29 4.87
C LEU A 92 11.99 23.28 3.74
N ILE A 93 10.78 23.78 4.01
CA ILE A 93 9.70 23.80 3.04
C ILE A 93 10.01 24.79 1.90
N ASN A 94 10.52 25.98 2.21
CA ASN A 94 10.89 26.98 1.19
C ASN A 94 12.10 26.57 0.34
N GLY A 95 12.96 25.69 0.87
CA GLY A 95 14.07 25.11 0.12
C GLY A 95 13.64 24.00 -0.86
N PHE A 96 12.38 23.55 -0.79
CA PHE A 96 11.88 22.50 -1.65
C PHE A 96 11.72 22.99 -3.10
N PRO A 97 12.30 22.30 -4.09
CA PRO A 97 12.21 22.67 -5.50
C PRO A 97 10.86 22.26 -6.11
N GLY A 98 9.78 22.94 -5.74
CA GLY A 98 8.42 22.68 -6.20
C GLY A 98 7.38 23.26 -5.25
N ARG A 99 6.13 22.82 -5.39
CA ARG A 99 5.12 23.07 -4.34
C ARG A 99 5.28 22.00 -3.26
N PHE A 100 5.21 22.44 -2.02
CA PHE A 100 5.23 21.59 -0.85
C PHE A 100 4.18 22.11 0.13
N ALA A 101 3.13 21.33 0.33
CA ALA A 101 2.08 21.63 1.28
C ALA A 101 2.22 20.75 2.51
N LEU A 102 1.99 21.35 3.68
CA LEU A 102 2.05 20.70 4.98
C LEU A 102 0.81 21.10 5.77
N TYR A 103 0.18 20.11 6.39
CA TYR A 103 -0.82 20.33 7.42
C TYR A 103 -0.61 19.33 8.55
N ALA A 104 -0.67 19.81 9.78
CA ALA A 104 -0.66 18.96 10.95
C ALA A 104 -1.52 19.55 12.05
N ALA A 105 -2.27 18.70 12.76
CA ALA A 105 -3.15 19.14 13.83
C ALA A 105 -3.19 18.11 14.98
N ASN A 106 -2.95 18.59 16.19
CA ASN A 106 -3.10 17.83 17.42
C ASN A 106 -4.58 17.70 17.76
N LEU A 107 -5.08 16.47 17.73
CA LEU A 107 -6.51 16.18 17.84
C LEU A 107 -7.06 16.35 19.27
N LYS A 108 -6.20 16.60 20.27
CA LYS A 108 -6.62 16.79 21.66
C LYS A 108 -6.80 18.26 22.02
N ASN A 109 -5.88 19.11 21.60
CA ASN A 109 -5.84 20.53 22.00
C ASN A 109 -6.04 21.51 20.83
N GLY A 110 -6.19 21.01 19.60
CA GLY A 110 -6.42 21.84 18.41
C GLY A 110 -5.16 22.56 17.89
N ALA A 111 -3.99 22.39 18.52
CA ALA A 111 -2.76 23.03 18.06
C ALA A 111 -2.40 22.54 16.65
N SER A 112 -2.16 23.45 15.71
CA SER A 112 -1.88 23.11 14.31
C SER A 112 -0.62 23.79 13.76
N ALA A 113 -0.12 23.22 12.66
CA ALA A 113 0.97 23.75 11.85
C ALA A 113 0.61 23.58 10.37
N ALA A 114 0.70 24.64 9.58
CA ALA A 114 0.24 24.64 8.18
C ALA A 114 1.18 25.44 7.27
N ARG A 115 1.41 24.94 6.05
CA ARG A 115 2.08 25.65 4.96
C ARG A 115 1.47 25.25 3.63
N GLY A 116 0.98 26.21 2.84
CA GLY A 116 0.28 25.89 1.58
C GLY A 116 -0.86 24.89 1.79
N ALA A 117 -1.45 24.85 2.99
CA ALA A 117 -2.31 23.75 3.42
C ALA A 117 -3.60 23.66 2.61
N ASP A 118 -4.01 24.79 2.02
CA ASP A 118 -5.20 24.96 1.19
C ASP A 118 -4.88 24.91 -0.32
N GLU A 119 -3.61 24.64 -0.68
CA GLU A 119 -3.23 24.44 -2.08
C GLU A 119 -3.68 23.06 -2.55
N SER A 120 -4.42 23.04 -3.67
CA SER A 120 -4.89 21.80 -4.28
C SER A 120 -3.76 21.12 -5.06
N LEU A 121 -3.54 19.84 -4.75
CA LEU A 121 -2.58 18.95 -5.37
C LEU A 121 -3.24 17.60 -5.69
N HIS A 122 -2.68 16.84 -6.62
CA HIS A 122 -3.20 15.51 -6.88
C HIS A 122 -2.93 14.58 -5.70
N ALA A 123 -3.95 13.87 -5.23
CA ALA A 123 -3.88 12.98 -4.06
C ALA A 123 -3.06 11.71 -4.33
N GLY A 124 -2.94 11.34 -5.60
CA GLY A 124 -2.39 10.04 -6.00
C GLY A 124 -3.16 8.92 -5.32
N SER A 125 -2.45 7.88 -4.91
CA SER A 125 -3.04 6.73 -4.21
C SER A 125 -3.71 7.06 -2.88
N ALA A 126 -3.44 8.22 -2.26
CA ALA A 126 -4.07 8.60 -1.00
C ALA A 126 -5.58 8.87 -1.15
N ILE A 127 -6.07 9.14 -2.37
CA ILE A 127 -7.50 9.35 -2.63
C ILE A 127 -8.35 8.12 -2.28
N ARG A 128 -7.74 6.92 -2.32
CA ARG A 128 -8.39 5.65 -1.95
C ARG A 128 -8.90 5.65 -0.53
N LEU A 129 -8.42 6.55 0.33
CA LEU A 129 -8.93 6.70 1.68
C LEU A 129 -10.44 7.00 1.72
N LEU A 130 -10.95 7.78 0.76
CA LEU A 130 -12.38 8.08 0.63
C LEU A 130 -13.18 6.84 0.23
N MET A 131 -12.64 6.04 -0.68
CA MET A 131 -13.24 4.77 -1.07
C MET A 131 -13.25 3.77 0.10
N LEU A 132 -12.16 3.69 0.87
CA LEU A 132 -12.07 2.84 2.05
C LEU A 132 -13.06 3.29 3.14
N ALA A 133 -13.16 4.60 3.39
CA ALA A 133 -14.18 5.17 4.29
C ALA A 133 -15.61 4.82 3.85
N THR A 134 -15.89 4.93 2.55
CA THR A 134 -17.18 4.52 1.97
C THR A 134 -17.45 3.03 2.20
N TYR A 135 -16.46 2.17 1.93
CA TYR A 135 -16.56 0.74 2.17
C TYR A 135 -16.84 0.42 3.64
N THR A 136 -16.08 0.99 4.59
CA THR A 136 -16.26 0.69 6.00
C THR A 136 -17.56 1.25 6.56
N ALA A 137 -18.04 2.40 6.06
CA ALA A 137 -19.36 2.92 6.41
C ALA A 137 -20.48 1.94 6.01
N LYS A 138 -20.42 1.39 4.79
CA LYS A 138 -21.38 0.37 4.32
C LYS A 138 -21.28 -0.94 5.08
N VAL A 139 -20.08 -1.34 5.50
CA VAL A 139 -19.92 -2.53 6.35
C VAL A 139 -20.47 -2.28 7.76
N ALA A 140 -20.25 -1.09 8.32
CA ALA A 140 -20.76 -0.71 9.63
C ALA A 140 -22.29 -0.68 9.66
N SER A 141 -22.94 -0.15 8.61
CA SER A 141 -24.40 -0.13 8.47
C SER A 141 -25.00 -1.51 8.15
N GLY A 142 -24.17 -2.50 7.79
CA GLY A 142 -24.62 -3.83 7.37
C GLY A 142 -25.12 -3.90 5.93
N GLU A 143 -24.95 -2.83 5.14
CA GLU A 143 -25.27 -2.80 3.72
C GLU A 143 -24.33 -3.68 2.89
N LEU A 144 -23.05 -3.76 3.30
CA LEU A 144 -22.06 -4.65 2.71
C LEU A 144 -21.55 -5.66 3.73
N SER A 145 -21.36 -6.90 3.27
CA SER A 145 -20.64 -7.92 4.03
C SER A 145 -19.15 -7.90 3.64
N PRO A 146 -18.22 -7.88 4.60
CA PRO A 146 -16.78 -8.01 4.31
C PRO A 146 -16.41 -9.36 3.68
N ASP A 147 -17.28 -10.36 3.81
CA ASP A 147 -17.12 -11.71 3.26
C ASP A 147 -17.79 -11.89 1.89
N PHE A 148 -18.47 -10.86 1.37
CA PHE A 148 -19.04 -10.90 0.02
C PHE A 148 -17.90 -11.08 -0.99
N GLU A 149 -18.01 -12.10 -1.85
CA GLU A 149 -16.98 -12.44 -2.81
C GLU A 149 -17.28 -11.85 -4.19
N LEU A 150 -16.28 -11.23 -4.80
CA LEU A 150 -16.29 -10.85 -6.21
C LEU A 150 -15.35 -11.74 -7.02
N VAL A 151 -15.74 -12.02 -8.27
CA VAL A 151 -14.90 -12.73 -9.23
C VAL A 151 -14.04 -11.71 -9.96
N TYR A 152 -12.73 -11.90 -9.95
CA TYR A 152 -11.82 -11.05 -10.71
C TYR A 152 -11.81 -11.45 -12.19
N THR A 153 -12.53 -10.71 -13.04
CA THR A 153 -12.59 -10.96 -14.49
C THR A 153 -11.61 -10.05 -15.26
N PRO A 154 -11.31 -10.34 -16.54
CA PRO A 154 -10.47 -9.48 -17.37
C PRO A 154 -10.91 -8.01 -17.44
N ASP A 155 -12.21 -7.72 -17.30
CA ASP A 155 -12.76 -6.36 -17.37
C ASP A 155 -12.29 -5.44 -16.23
N PHE A 156 -11.84 -6.03 -15.12
CA PHE A 156 -11.28 -5.31 -13.97
C PHE A 156 -9.76 -5.12 -14.06
N TYR A 157 -9.10 -5.68 -15.07
CA TYR A 157 -7.66 -5.49 -15.20
C TYR A 157 -7.34 -4.02 -15.47
N ARG A 158 -6.37 -3.47 -14.73
CA ARG A 158 -5.94 -2.07 -14.85
C ARG A 158 -4.44 -1.94 -15.12
N GLY A 159 -3.74 -3.02 -15.47
CA GLY A 159 -2.29 -2.99 -15.67
C GLY A 159 -1.50 -2.82 -14.36
N GLY A 160 -0.18 -2.77 -14.50
CA GLY A 160 0.78 -2.73 -13.39
C GLY A 160 1.16 -4.12 -12.87
N ASP A 161 2.34 -4.22 -12.26
CA ASP A 161 2.88 -5.46 -11.68
C ASP A 161 2.63 -5.47 -10.16
N VAL A 162 1.35 -5.58 -9.78
CA VAL A 162 0.88 -5.61 -8.39
C VAL A 162 0.23 -6.96 -8.04
N GLU A 163 -0.77 -6.99 -7.16
CA GLU A 163 -1.27 -8.23 -6.57
C GLU A 163 -2.26 -8.96 -7.50
N LEU A 164 -3.12 -8.26 -8.24
CA LEU A 164 -4.11 -8.85 -9.14
C LEU A 164 -3.64 -8.82 -10.61
N THR A 165 -2.80 -9.78 -10.95
CA THR A 165 -2.25 -10.01 -12.29
C THR A 165 -3.14 -10.93 -13.15
N GLU A 166 -2.87 -11.01 -14.46
CA GLU A 166 -3.70 -11.77 -15.42
C GLU A 166 -3.82 -13.29 -15.08
N ASP A 167 -2.80 -13.88 -14.46
CA ASP A 167 -2.81 -15.28 -14.01
C ASP A 167 -3.81 -15.55 -12.87
N LYS A 168 -4.31 -14.48 -12.23
CA LYS A 168 -5.31 -14.57 -11.17
C LYS A 168 -6.74 -14.40 -11.67
N PHE A 169 -6.98 -14.23 -12.97
CA PHE A 169 -8.33 -14.14 -13.52
C PHE A 169 -9.19 -15.34 -13.09
N TRP A 170 -10.48 -15.06 -12.88
CA TRP A 170 -11.52 -15.97 -12.39
C TRP A 170 -11.38 -16.40 -10.92
N SER A 171 -10.37 -15.90 -10.21
CA SER A 171 -10.26 -16.07 -8.76
C SER A 171 -11.33 -15.25 -8.03
N LYS A 172 -11.78 -15.77 -6.89
CA LYS A 172 -12.73 -15.09 -6.01
C LYS A 172 -11.99 -14.38 -4.89
N TYR A 173 -12.46 -13.19 -4.55
CA TYR A 173 -11.90 -12.38 -3.47
C TYR A 173 -13.01 -11.84 -2.58
N PRO A 174 -12.96 -12.05 -1.25
CA PRO A 174 -13.84 -11.35 -0.33
C PRO A 174 -13.50 -9.85 -0.30
N LEU A 175 -14.50 -8.99 -0.08
CA LEU A 175 -14.32 -7.54 -0.04
C LEU A 175 -13.26 -7.10 0.98
N SER A 176 -13.19 -7.76 2.13
CA SER A 176 -12.16 -7.52 3.15
C SER A 176 -10.74 -7.73 2.62
N LYS A 177 -10.53 -8.75 1.78
CA LYS A 177 -9.24 -8.99 1.14
C LYS A 177 -8.96 -7.92 0.08
N LEU A 178 -9.94 -7.51 -0.72
CA LEU A 178 -9.77 -6.43 -1.68
C LEU A 178 -9.40 -5.10 -1.00
N ALA A 179 -10.12 -4.72 0.07
CA ALA A 179 -9.79 -3.54 0.87
C ALA A 179 -8.37 -3.60 1.44
N THR A 180 -7.92 -4.78 1.88
CA THR A 180 -6.54 -4.99 2.33
C THR A 180 -5.54 -4.79 1.18
N ILE A 181 -5.79 -5.38 0.01
CA ILE A 181 -4.91 -5.24 -1.16
C ILE A 181 -4.83 -3.77 -1.62
N VAL A 182 -5.96 -3.07 -1.69
CA VAL A 182 -6.04 -1.63 -2.00
C VAL A 182 -5.15 -0.84 -1.05
N THR A 183 -5.18 -1.17 0.25
CA THR A 183 -4.46 -0.43 1.28
C THR A 183 -2.97 -0.76 1.30
N GLN A 184 -2.60 -2.02 1.05
CA GLN A 184 -1.23 -2.52 1.18
C GLN A 184 -0.40 -2.43 -0.11
N ALA A 185 -1.02 -2.69 -1.25
CA ALA A 185 -0.34 -2.76 -2.54
C ALA A 185 -0.74 -1.62 -3.49
N ALA A 186 -1.70 -0.77 -3.10
CA ALA A 186 -2.25 0.27 -3.97
C ALA A 186 -2.68 -0.27 -5.35
N ASP A 187 -3.19 -1.50 -5.37
CA ASP A 187 -3.52 -2.22 -6.59
C ASP A 187 -4.77 -1.62 -7.26
N PRO A 188 -4.68 -1.12 -8.51
CA PRO A 188 -5.78 -0.48 -9.20
C PRO A 188 -6.87 -1.46 -9.66
N ALA A 189 -6.56 -2.75 -9.86
CA ALA A 189 -7.58 -3.75 -10.17
C ALA A 189 -8.39 -4.12 -8.91
N ALA A 190 -7.72 -4.23 -7.75
CA ALA A 190 -8.40 -4.41 -6.47
C ALA A 190 -9.34 -3.23 -6.15
N GLU A 191 -8.87 -2.02 -6.42
CA GLU A 191 -9.64 -0.80 -6.23
C GLU A 191 -10.87 -0.78 -7.13
N GLU A 192 -10.73 -1.06 -8.42
CA GLU A 192 -11.88 -1.09 -9.33
C GLU A 192 -12.90 -2.15 -8.93
N LEU A 193 -12.43 -3.33 -8.52
CA LEU A 193 -13.30 -4.42 -8.08
C LEU A 193 -14.07 -4.03 -6.81
N LEU A 194 -13.39 -3.47 -5.81
CA LEU A 194 -14.02 -2.95 -4.59
C LEU A 194 -14.98 -1.79 -4.89
N LEU A 195 -14.60 -0.89 -5.78
CA LEU A 195 -15.40 0.27 -6.20
C LEU A 195 -16.73 -0.18 -6.84
N SER A 196 -16.73 -1.28 -7.59
CA SER A 196 -17.95 -1.87 -8.15
C SER A 196 -18.92 -2.36 -7.06
N ALA A 197 -18.41 -2.95 -5.97
CA ALA A 197 -19.24 -3.41 -4.84
C ALA A 197 -19.81 -2.25 -4.01
N ILE A 198 -19.09 -1.14 -3.85
CA ILE A 198 -19.61 0.03 -3.09
C ILE A 198 -20.60 0.89 -3.91
N GLY A 199 -20.84 0.57 -5.18
CA GLY A 199 -21.77 1.32 -6.04
C GLY A 199 -21.11 2.40 -6.91
N GLY A 200 -19.79 2.35 -7.06
CA GLY A 200 -19.05 3.20 -8.00
C GLY A 200 -18.63 4.58 -7.44
N PRO A 201 -17.96 5.39 -8.28
CA PRO A 201 -17.47 6.72 -7.92
C PRO A 201 -18.56 7.68 -7.39
N ALA A 202 -19.80 7.54 -7.86
CA ALA A 202 -20.90 8.40 -7.44
C ALA A 202 -21.18 8.30 -5.93
N VAL A 203 -21.08 7.09 -5.36
CA VAL A 203 -21.29 6.87 -3.93
C VAL A 203 -20.16 7.47 -3.11
N VAL A 204 -18.91 7.36 -3.59
CA VAL A 204 -17.75 7.98 -2.93
C VAL A 204 -17.88 9.51 -2.97
N ASN A 205 -18.31 10.08 -4.09
CA ASN A 205 -18.52 11.52 -4.21
C ASN A 205 -19.67 12.02 -3.33
N ALA A 206 -20.74 11.23 -3.16
CA ALA A 206 -21.80 11.56 -2.20
C ALA A 206 -21.25 11.60 -0.77
N LEU A 207 -20.37 10.67 -0.37
CA LEU A 207 -19.69 10.76 0.92
C LEU A 207 -18.87 12.06 1.05
N ILE A 208 -18.09 12.43 0.02
CA ILE A 208 -17.29 13.67 0.02
C ILE A 208 -18.20 14.89 0.26
N GLU A 209 -19.31 14.99 -0.47
CA GLU A 209 -20.28 16.07 -0.32
C GLU A 209 -20.92 16.08 1.08
N GLY A 210 -21.26 14.92 1.62
CA GLY A 210 -21.86 14.75 2.95
C GLY A 210 -20.93 15.11 4.10
N LEU A 211 -19.64 14.81 3.97
CA LEU A 211 -18.63 15.15 4.97
C LEU A 211 -18.43 16.67 5.07
N ALA A 212 -18.73 17.43 4.01
CA ALA A 212 -18.55 18.88 3.93
C ALA A 212 -17.11 19.33 4.25
N ILE A 213 -16.12 18.48 3.96
CA ILE A 213 -14.69 18.80 4.12
C ILE A 213 -14.21 19.58 2.90
N GLU A 214 -13.74 20.80 3.09
CA GLU A 214 -13.22 21.62 2.00
C GLU A 214 -11.88 21.09 1.47
N GLY A 215 -11.61 21.37 0.19
CA GLY A 215 -10.34 21.02 -0.44
C GLY A 215 -10.20 19.55 -0.84
N ILE A 216 -11.25 18.74 -0.78
CA ILE A 216 -11.30 17.42 -1.41
C ILE A 216 -11.99 17.55 -2.77
N GLY A 217 -11.28 17.15 -3.83
CA GLY A 217 -11.80 17.14 -5.19
C GLY A 217 -12.69 15.94 -5.48
N ARG A 218 -13.22 15.89 -6.70
CA ARG A 218 -14.04 14.78 -7.18
C ARG A 218 -13.22 13.50 -7.23
N TYR A 219 -13.75 12.43 -6.66
CA TYR A 219 -13.22 11.07 -6.80
C TYR A 219 -13.52 10.50 -8.19
N LEU A 220 -12.48 10.01 -8.87
CA LEU A 220 -12.55 9.18 -10.05
C LEU A 220 -11.95 7.80 -9.74
N GLY A 221 -12.61 6.74 -10.19
CA GLY A 221 -12.05 5.39 -10.12
C GLY A 221 -10.85 5.20 -11.06
N PRO A 222 -10.10 4.10 -10.96
CA PRO A 222 -8.92 3.83 -11.79
C PRO A 222 -9.16 4.01 -13.28
N CYS A 223 -10.23 3.42 -13.82
CA CYS A 223 -10.54 3.57 -15.25
C CYS A 223 -10.82 5.03 -15.64
N GLU A 224 -11.66 5.73 -14.88
CA GLU A 224 -12.05 7.11 -15.17
C GLU A 224 -10.84 8.04 -15.08
N MET A 225 -9.98 7.83 -14.09
CA MET A 225 -8.74 8.58 -13.90
C MET A 225 -7.76 8.36 -15.07
N ASP A 226 -7.58 7.11 -15.51
CA ASP A 226 -6.73 6.83 -16.68
C ASP A 226 -7.26 7.53 -17.92
N ARG A 227 -8.57 7.40 -18.18
CA ARG A 227 -9.22 8.06 -19.31
C ARG A 227 -9.06 9.57 -19.23
N ALA A 228 -9.32 10.16 -18.06
CA ALA A 228 -9.22 11.59 -17.82
C ALA A 228 -7.81 12.12 -18.10
N TYR A 229 -6.77 11.41 -17.64
CA TYR A 229 -5.38 11.77 -17.93
C TYR A 229 -5.03 11.57 -19.41
N LEU A 230 -5.39 10.43 -20.00
CA LEU A 230 -4.97 10.04 -21.34
C LEU A 230 -5.62 10.87 -22.45
N ILE A 231 -6.90 11.24 -22.32
CA ILE A 231 -7.58 12.10 -23.29
C ILE A 231 -6.92 13.48 -23.39
N ARG A 232 -6.32 13.97 -22.30
CA ARG A 232 -5.57 15.24 -22.28
C ARG A 232 -4.22 15.15 -22.99
N LEU A 233 -3.69 13.93 -23.20
CA LEU A 233 -2.53 13.68 -24.06
C LEU A 233 -2.94 13.56 -25.52
N ASP A 234 -3.98 12.75 -25.79
CA ASP A 234 -4.54 12.56 -27.13
C ASP A 234 -6.02 12.13 -27.03
N PRO A 235 -6.96 12.86 -27.67
CA PRO A 235 -8.38 12.51 -27.66
C PRO A 235 -8.70 11.09 -28.14
N ALA A 236 -7.85 10.46 -28.95
CA ALA A 236 -8.05 9.10 -29.44
C ALA A 236 -8.07 8.05 -28.32
N PHE A 237 -7.50 8.34 -27.14
CA PHE A 237 -7.65 7.48 -25.96
C PHE A 237 -9.11 7.41 -25.47
N GLY A 238 -9.96 8.37 -25.84
CA GLY A 238 -11.35 8.43 -25.41
C GLY A 238 -12.23 7.28 -25.89
N ASP A 239 -11.83 6.59 -26.95
CA ASP A 239 -12.57 5.48 -27.54
C ASP A 239 -12.16 4.10 -27.02
N LEU A 240 -11.09 4.03 -26.21
CA LEU A 240 -10.58 2.76 -25.68
C LEU A 240 -11.35 2.31 -24.45
N ASP A 241 -11.42 1.00 -24.22
CA ASP A 241 -11.92 0.45 -22.97
C ASP A 241 -10.93 0.65 -21.81
N CYS A 242 -11.41 0.43 -20.58
CA CYS A 242 -10.61 0.60 -19.36
C CYS A 242 -9.37 -0.29 -19.31
N VAL A 243 -9.45 -1.50 -19.88
CA VAL A 243 -8.38 -2.50 -19.83
C VAL A 243 -7.23 -2.05 -20.72
N ALA A 244 -7.53 -1.59 -21.93
CA ALA A 244 -6.54 -1.05 -22.87
C ALA A 244 -5.86 0.21 -22.31
N LEU A 245 -6.62 1.12 -21.70
CA LEU A 245 -6.08 2.31 -21.04
C LEU A 245 -5.11 1.96 -19.92
N GLY A 246 -5.51 1.06 -19.01
CA GLY A 246 -4.68 0.64 -17.88
C GLY A 246 -3.42 -0.12 -18.31
N LYS A 247 -3.55 -1.03 -19.30
CA LYS A 247 -2.42 -1.77 -19.89
C LYS A 247 -1.34 -0.84 -20.44
N TRP A 248 -1.75 0.17 -21.20
CA TRP A 248 -0.79 1.12 -21.75
C TRP A 248 -0.16 1.99 -20.68
N LEU A 249 -0.98 2.60 -19.81
CA LEU A 249 -0.49 3.57 -18.84
C LEU A 249 0.43 2.94 -17.78
N ARG A 250 0.13 1.72 -17.33
CA ARG A 250 0.81 1.10 -16.17
C ARG A 250 1.77 -0.03 -16.52
N SER A 251 1.62 -0.65 -17.69
CA SER A 251 2.48 -1.76 -18.14
C SER A 251 3.20 -1.48 -19.46
N GLU A 252 3.00 -0.29 -20.06
CA GLU A 252 3.51 0.06 -21.40
C GLU A 252 3.10 -0.94 -22.49
N ASP A 253 2.01 -1.68 -22.26
CA ASP A 253 1.51 -2.68 -23.20
C ASP A 253 0.65 -2.00 -24.27
N ALA A 254 1.21 -1.90 -25.48
CA ALA A 254 0.53 -1.29 -26.62
C ALA A 254 -0.37 -2.27 -27.42
N ARG A 255 -0.51 -3.54 -26.98
CA ARG A 255 -1.45 -4.48 -27.61
C ARG A 255 -2.87 -3.92 -27.49
N GLY A 256 -3.55 -3.77 -28.62
CA GLY A 256 -4.90 -3.18 -28.68
C GLY A 256 -4.94 -1.66 -28.90
N LEU A 257 -3.80 -0.97 -28.91
CA LEU A 257 -3.70 0.44 -29.32
C LEU A 257 -3.36 0.63 -30.80
N VAL A 258 -2.64 -0.35 -31.37
CA VAL A 258 -2.12 -0.33 -32.73
C VAL A 258 -2.67 -1.53 -33.51
N PRO A 259 -3.18 -1.35 -34.75
CA PRO A 259 -3.17 -0.11 -35.54
C PRO A 259 -4.34 0.85 -35.28
N THR A 260 -5.28 0.50 -34.39
CA THR A 260 -6.45 1.32 -34.08
C THR A 260 -6.54 1.50 -32.57
N PRO A 261 -6.67 2.75 -32.05
CA PRO A 261 -6.85 4.00 -32.79
C PRO A 261 -5.55 4.64 -33.30
N PHE A 262 -4.38 4.06 -33.01
CA PHE A 262 -3.08 4.64 -33.38
C PHE A 262 -2.34 3.82 -34.45
N GLU A 263 -1.81 4.47 -35.48
CA GLU A 263 -0.97 3.80 -36.49
C GLU A 263 0.38 3.32 -35.93
N VAL A 264 0.89 4.01 -34.91
CA VAL A 264 2.14 3.70 -34.21
C VAL A 264 1.95 3.92 -32.71
N VAL A 265 2.78 3.27 -31.88
CA VAL A 265 2.72 3.46 -30.42
C VAL A 265 3.00 4.95 -30.11
N PRO A 266 2.06 5.67 -29.48
CA PRO A 266 2.25 7.08 -29.21
C PRO A 266 3.34 7.30 -28.16
N VAL A 267 4.15 8.35 -28.34
CA VAL A 267 5.25 8.72 -27.43
C VAL A 267 5.06 10.17 -26.98
N TYR A 268 5.02 10.39 -25.67
CA TYR A 268 4.82 11.71 -25.07
C TYR A 268 6.03 12.12 -24.22
N THR A 269 6.43 13.38 -24.33
CA THR A 269 7.48 13.98 -23.52
C THR A 269 7.01 14.21 -22.07
N ASP A 270 7.95 14.32 -21.13
CA ASP A 270 7.62 14.63 -19.73
C ASP A 270 6.87 15.95 -19.56
N VAL A 271 7.13 16.93 -20.43
CA VAL A 271 6.41 18.22 -20.45
C VAL A 271 4.94 18.02 -20.82
N GLN A 272 4.64 17.16 -21.82
CA GLN A 272 3.27 16.84 -22.20
C GLN A 272 2.55 16.09 -21.07
N LYS A 273 3.21 15.08 -20.48
CA LYS A 273 2.68 14.32 -19.33
C LYS A 273 2.36 15.24 -18.16
N LEU A 274 3.28 16.15 -17.80
CA LEU A 274 3.08 17.13 -16.74
C LEU A 274 1.93 18.10 -17.05
N GLY A 275 1.82 18.56 -18.29
CA GLY A 275 0.72 19.41 -18.74
C GLY A 275 -0.65 18.72 -18.64
N ALA A 276 -0.74 17.44 -19.03
CA ALA A 276 -1.96 16.66 -18.88
C ALA A 276 -2.35 16.46 -17.39
N TRP A 277 -1.39 16.14 -16.52
CA TRP A 277 -1.64 16.06 -15.07
C TRP A 277 -2.08 17.40 -14.46
N THR A 278 -1.52 18.51 -14.94
CA THR A 278 -1.91 19.85 -14.48
C THR A 278 -3.39 20.12 -14.82
N GLN A 279 -3.83 19.76 -16.02
CA GLN A 279 -5.24 19.88 -16.43
C GLN A 279 -6.20 18.94 -15.66
N VAL A 280 -5.74 17.78 -15.19
CA VAL A 280 -6.51 16.93 -14.26
C VAL A 280 -6.68 17.66 -12.92
N ILE A 281 -5.58 18.21 -12.38
CA ILE A 281 -5.59 18.92 -11.10
C ILE A 281 -6.49 20.16 -11.17
N GLU A 282 -6.41 20.93 -12.25
CA GLU A 282 -7.25 22.11 -12.47
C GLU A 282 -8.74 21.77 -12.60
N ALA A 283 -9.06 20.55 -13.06
CA ALA A 283 -10.43 20.04 -13.10
C ALA A 283 -10.94 19.54 -11.74
N GLY A 284 -10.08 19.53 -10.70
CA GLY A 284 -10.43 19.03 -9.37
C GLY A 284 -10.62 17.51 -9.33
N GLU A 285 -10.05 16.77 -10.29
CA GLU A 285 -10.17 15.31 -10.39
C GLU A 285 -9.08 14.64 -9.53
N ASN A 286 -9.50 13.86 -8.52
CA ASN A 286 -8.61 13.21 -7.55
C ASN A 286 -7.63 14.16 -6.87
N THR A 287 -8.04 15.41 -6.62
CA THR A 287 -7.24 16.40 -5.91
C THR A 287 -7.56 16.46 -4.43
N VAL A 288 -6.60 16.88 -3.62
CA VAL A 288 -6.74 17.19 -2.20
C VAL A 288 -5.91 18.41 -1.85
N THR A 289 -6.34 19.14 -0.83
CA THR A 289 -5.48 20.05 -0.07
C THR A 289 -4.89 19.30 1.13
N ALA A 290 -3.78 19.77 1.69
CA ALA A 290 -3.18 19.12 2.86
C ALA A 290 -4.12 19.21 4.07
N ARG A 291 -4.86 20.32 4.21
CA ARG A 291 -5.89 20.52 5.23
C ARG A 291 -7.05 19.54 5.05
N GLY A 292 -7.66 19.49 3.86
CA GLY A 292 -8.81 18.63 3.59
C GLY A 292 -8.50 17.15 3.84
N LEU A 293 -7.32 16.68 3.42
CA LEU A 293 -6.89 15.31 3.72
C LEU A 293 -6.60 15.10 5.23
N GLY A 294 -6.12 16.12 5.94
CA GLY A 294 -5.90 16.06 7.38
C GLY A 294 -7.20 16.03 8.18
N GLU A 295 -8.21 16.79 7.75
CA GLU A 295 -9.57 16.76 8.29
C GLU A 295 -10.24 15.41 8.03
N LEU A 296 -10.07 14.83 6.84
CA LEU A 296 -10.52 13.46 6.58
C LEU A 296 -9.87 12.44 7.53
N LEU A 297 -8.58 12.56 7.80
CA LEU A 297 -7.90 11.70 8.78
C LEU A 297 -8.40 11.93 10.21
N ALA A 298 -8.75 13.16 10.57
CA ALA A 298 -9.33 13.49 11.86
C ALA A 298 -10.73 12.87 12.01
N TYR A 299 -11.56 12.94 10.96
CA TYR A 299 -12.84 12.24 10.87
C TYR A 299 -12.66 10.73 11.07
N ILE A 300 -11.75 10.09 10.32
CA ILE A 300 -11.45 8.65 10.42
C ILE A 300 -10.93 8.28 11.82
N HIS A 301 -10.19 9.17 12.48
CA HIS A 301 -9.74 8.94 13.84
C HIS A 301 -10.91 8.92 14.84
N ALA A 302 -11.88 9.82 14.64
CA ALA A 302 -13.06 9.99 15.47
C ALA A 302 -14.16 8.95 15.21
N GLU A 303 -14.07 8.18 14.10
CA GLU A 303 -15.01 7.10 13.79
C GLU A 303 -15.25 6.21 15.02
N PRO A 304 -16.53 5.98 15.40
CA PRO A 304 -16.84 5.07 16.48
C PRO A 304 -16.37 3.66 16.12
N LEU A 305 -15.81 2.97 17.12
CA LEU A 305 -15.51 1.56 16.95
C LEU A 305 -16.81 0.77 16.80
N PRO A 306 -16.91 -0.13 15.81
CA PRO A 306 -18.09 -0.98 15.68
C PRO A 306 -18.21 -1.88 16.92
N ASP A 307 -19.46 -2.16 17.33
CA ASP A 307 -19.76 -3.11 18.40
C ASP A 307 -19.23 -4.51 18.10
N ASP A 308 -19.18 -4.86 16.80
CA ASP A 308 -18.60 -6.08 16.28
C ASP A 308 -17.12 -5.84 15.89
N PRO A 309 -16.15 -6.37 16.66
CA PRO A 309 -14.72 -6.16 16.39
C PRO A 309 -14.23 -6.87 15.12
N THR A 310 -15.06 -7.70 14.48
CA THR A 310 -14.73 -8.34 13.21
C THR A 310 -14.98 -7.41 12.01
N ARG A 311 -15.70 -6.30 12.20
CA ARG A 311 -15.94 -5.32 11.15
C ARG A 311 -14.74 -4.38 11.05
N PRO A 312 -14.05 -4.31 9.89
CA PRO A 312 -12.93 -3.41 9.72
C PRO A 312 -13.38 -1.96 9.77
N THR A 313 -12.64 -1.12 10.51
CA THR A 313 -12.74 0.35 10.39
C THR A 313 -11.72 0.85 9.36
N THR A 314 -11.93 2.06 8.83
CA THR A 314 -10.92 2.66 7.92
C THR A 314 -9.60 2.85 8.66
N ARG A 315 -9.68 3.15 9.95
CA ARG A 315 -8.56 3.24 10.86
C ARG A 315 -7.79 1.93 11.01
N ASP A 316 -8.46 0.78 11.05
CA ASP A 316 -7.80 -0.54 11.07
C ASP A 316 -7.09 -0.81 9.74
N LEU A 317 -7.75 -0.53 8.61
CA LEU A 317 -7.16 -0.68 7.28
C LEU A 317 -5.90 0.18 7.14
N LEU A 318 -5.96 1.46 7.54
CA LEU A 318 -4.80 2.35 7.57
C LEU A 318 -3.64 1.85 8.44
N ALA A 319 -3.94 1.18 9.56
CA ALA A 319 -2.89 0.59 10.40
C ALA A 319 -2.15 -0.56 9.70
N HIS A 320 -2.77 -1.16 8.68
CA HIS A 320 -2.20 -2.24 7.88
C HIS A 320 -1.55 -1.76 6.57
N ALA A 321 -1.63 -0.48 6.23
CA ALA A 321 -1.02 0.07 5.02
C ALA A 321 0.51 -0.13 5.04
N LEU A 322 1.03 -0.84 4.04
CA LEU A 322 2.45 -1.10 3.91
C LEU A 322 3.11 0.09 3.22
N GLY A 323 3.67 0.99 4.01
CA GLY A 323 4.44 2.12 3.52
C GLY A 323 5.45 2.56 4.55
N SER A 324 6.70 2.07 4.43
CA SER A 324 7.85 2.54 5.22
C SER A 324 8.54 3.77 4.61
N GLY A 325 7.87 4.47 3.69
CA GLY A 325 8.45 5.59 2.94
C GLY A 325 7.94 6.96 3.40
N GLY A 326 8.82 7.81 3.92
CA GLY A 326 8.54 9.24 4.16
C GLY A 326 7.69 9.53 5.39
N GLY A 327 7.80 10.76 5.89
CA GLY A 327 7.00 11.40 6.96
C GLY A 327 7.21 10.85 8.36
N GLY A 328 7.35 9.53 8.49
CA GLY A 328 7.32 8.80 9.75
C GLY A 328 8.64 8.15 10.15
N ASN A 329 9.65 8.09 9.28
CA ASN A 329 10.87 7.33 9.57
C ASN A 329 11.74 8.00 10.65
N ASP A 330 11.70 9.33 10.72
CA ASP A 330 12.44 10.11 11.72
C ASP A 330 11.60 10.43 12.97
N LEU A 331 10.38 9.88 13.08
CA LEU A 331 9.56 10.01 14.29
C LEU A 331 10.10 9.11 15.41
N PRO A 332 9.90 9.47 16.69
CA PRO A 332 10.34 8.65 17.80
C PRO A 332 9.78 7.22 17.76
N ASP A 333 10.57 6.26 18.20
CA ASP A 333 10.24 4.83 18.23
C ASP A 333 8.93 4.52 18.98
N ALA A 334 8.59 5.33 19.98
CA ALA A 334 7.35 5.21 20.77
C ALA A 334 6.08 5.67 20.04
N VAL A 335 6.22 6.24 18.84
CA VAL A 335 5.12 6.85 18.07
C VAL A 335 4.65 5.90 16.99
N TRP A 336 3.37 5.64 16.93
CA TRP A 336 2.68 4.75 16.00
C TRP A 336 2.14 5.55 14.83
N VAL A 337 2.29 5.01 13.63
CA VAL A 337 1.98 5.75 12.40
C VAL A 337 1.09 4.88 11.53
N SER A 338 -0.19 5.24 11.43
CA SER A 338 -1.11 4.67 10.44
C SER A 338 -1.14 5.63 9.26
N ASN A 339 -0.45 5.28 8.17
CA ASN A 339 -0.27 6.18 7.02
C ASN A 339 -0.86 5.64 5.73
N ILE A 340 -1.12 6.53 4.79
CA ILE A 340 -1.35 6.22 3.39
C ILE A 340 -0.41 7.07 2.54
N GLN A 341 0.08 6.47 1.46
CA GLN A 341 0.97 7.12 0.52
C GLN A 341 0.29 7.27 -0.82
N GLY A 342 0.61 8.37 -1.50
CA GLY A 342 0.18 8.65 -2.85
C GLY A 342 1.38 8.95 -3.73
N ALA A 343 1.33 8.40 -4.94
CA ALA A 343 2.30 8.64 -5.99
C ALA A 343 1.55 9.05 -7.24
N ILE A 344 2.02 10.09 -7.91
CA ILE A 344 1.77 10.34 -9.33
C ILE A 344 3.08 10.68 -10.03
N PHE A 345 3.05 10.83 -11.34
CA PHE A 345 4.20 11.08 -12.23
C PHE A 345 5.37 11.84 -11.58
N GLN A 346 5.11 13.00 -10.97
CA GLN A 346 6.10 13.74 -10.19
C GLN A 346 5.62 14.07 -8.77
N GLY A 347 4.40 13.76 -8.40
CA GLY A 347 3.85 14.14 -7.10
C GLY A 347 3.97 13.04 -6.07
N ARG A 348 4.12 13.43 -4.80
CA ARG A 348 4.08 12.52 -3.65
C ARG A 348 3.08 13.05 -2.63
N VAL A 349 2.37 12.12 -2.01
CA VAL A 349 1.47 12.38 -0.89
C VAL A 349 1.84 11.43 0.22
N TRP A 350 1.91 11.96 1.43
CA TRP A 350 2.03 11.16 2.63
C TRP A 350 1.09 11.74 3.67
N ALA A 351 0.21 10.92 4.20
CA ALA A 351 -0.81 11.34 5.14
C ALA A 351 -0.94 10.30 6.23
N ALA A 352 -0.94 10.70 7.51
CA ALA A 352 -0.94 9.77 8.62
C ALA A 352 -1.72 10.26 9.84
N ILE A 353 -2.27 9.30 10.57
CA ILE A 353 -2.65 9.45 11.98
C ILE A 353 -1.44 8.99 12.80
N VAL A 354 -0.88 9.91 13.56
CA VAL A 354 0.31 9.69 14.38
C VAL A 354 -0.09 9.63 15.84
N ARG A 355 0.27 8.54 16.53
CA ARG A 355 -0.11 8.28 17.92
C ARG A 355 1.12 8.00 18.78
N GLY A 356 1.42 8.85 19.74
CA GLY A 356 2.48 8.59 20.72
C GLY A 356 2.68 9.80 21.62
N GLY A 357 2.86 9.58 22.92
CA GLY A 357 2.84 10.65 23.91
C GLY A 357 1.41 11.02 24.36
N ALA A 358 1.17 12.31 24.64
CA ALA A 358 -0.04 12.76 25.35
C ALA A 358 -1.29 12.95 24.48
N ALA A 359 -1.16 12.95 23.14
CA ALA A 359 -2.27 13.17 22.20
C ALA A 359 -1.96 12.62 20.78
N PRO A 360 -2.95 12.08 20.07
CA PRO A 360 -2.82 11.80 18.64
C PRO A 360 -2.83 13.10 17.81
N PHE A 361 -2.18 13.08 16.66
CA PHE A 361 -2.23 14.17 15.69
C PHE A 361 -2.31 13.62 14.26
N VAL A 362 -2.82 14.43 13.34
CA VAL A 362 -2.75 14.15 11.90
C VAL A 362 -1.56 14.89 11.29
N LEU A 363 -0.92 14.29 10.30
CA LEU A 363 0.16 14.91 9.53
C LEU A 363 0.00 14.58 8.05
N VAL A 364 -0.06 15.61 7.22
CA VAL A 364 -0.19 15.53 5.77
C VAL A 364 0.93 16.33 5.11
N LEU A 365 1.61 15.69 4.17
CA LEU A 365 2.72 16.21 3.39
C LEU A 365 2.44 15.94 1.92
N LEU A 366 2.31 17.00 1.12
CA LEU A 366 2.04 16.94 -0.31
C LEU A 366 3.15 17.64 -1.08
N SER A 367 3.54 17.09 -2.22
CA SER A 367 4.46 17.74 -3.15
C SER A 367 4.11 17.41 -4.59
N ASP A 368 4.40 18.33 -5.50
CA ASP A 368 4.17 18.14 -6.94
C ASP A 368 5.41 17.72 -7.72
N ARG A 369 6.56 17.55 -7.04
CA ARG A 369 7.84 17.18 -7.66
C ARG A 369 8.64 16.14 -6.87
N GLU A 370 8.96 15.04 -7.53
CA GLU A 370 9.80 13.96 -6.98
C GLU A 370 11.23 14.02 -7.55
N GLY A 371 11.37 14.51 -8.78
CA GLY A 371 12.62 14.44 -9.54
C GLY A 371 13.76 15.35 -9.06
N VAL A 372 13.60 16.06 -7.94
CA VAL A 372 14.60 17.00 -7.43
C VAL A 372 14.92 16.71 -5.97
N GLY A 373 15.55 15.56 -5.75
CA GLY A 373 16.04 15.13 -4.44
C GLY A 373 15.16 14.10 -3.74
N ASN A 374 15.68 13.55 -2.65
CA ASN A 374 15.00 12.52 -1.86
C ASN A 374 13.80 13.15 -1.12
N VAL A 375 12.63 13.24 -1.79
CA VAL A 375 11.36 13.73 -1.21
C VAL A 375 11.06 13.00 0.11
N GLY A 376 11.33 11.69 0.17
CA GLY A 376 11.19 10.91 1.39
C GLY A 376 11.95 11.53 2.57
N ARG A 377 13.21 11.93 2.36
CA ARG A 377 14.01 12.63 3.38
C ARG A 377 13.43 13.99 3.79
N HIS A 378 12.87 14.75 2.84
CA HIS A 378 12.19 16.01 3.19
C HIS A 378 10.97 15.72 4.06
N TYR A 379 10.19 14.69 3.72
CA TYR A 379 9.02 14.30 4.49
C TYR A 379 9.41 13.82 5.89
N ASP A 380 10.43 12.96 6.00
CA ASP A 380 10.93 12.47 7.29
C ASP A 380 11.42 13.63 8.17
N THR A 381 12.21 14.55 7.60
CA THR A 381 12.71 15.72 8.33
C THR A 381 11.56 16.64 8.78
N ALA A 382 10.59 16.91 7.90
CA ALA A 382 9.42 17.73 8.20
C ALA A 382 8.55 17.08 9.28
N GLY A 383 8.30 15.76 9.20
CA GLY A 383 7.52 15.03 10.19
C GLY A 383 8.14 15.07 11.58
N ARG A 384 9.47 14.90 11.69
CA ARG A 384 10.18 15.08 12.96
C ARG A 384 10.05 16.49 13.53
N MET A 385 10.22 17.52 12.69
CA MET A 385 10.12 18.93 13.12
C MET A 385 8.69 19.27 13.58
N VAL A 386 7.68 18.80 12.85
CA VAL A 386 6.27 18.96 13.26
C VAL A 386 6.01 18.26 14.59
N TYR A 387 6.50 17.03 14.76
CA TYR A 387 6.35 16.30 16.01
C TYR A 387 6.91 17.09 17.19
N GLN A 388 8.15 17.61 17.06
CA GLN A 388 8.78 18.45 18.08
C GLN A 388 7.98 19.71 18.37
N GLN A 389 7.42 20.35 17.34
CA GLN A 389 6.63 21.58 17.48
C GLN A 389 5.27 21.34 18.17
N LEU A 390 4.55 20.27 17.80
CA LEU A 390 3.18 20.01 18.29
C LEU A 390 3.11 19.21 19.61
N VAL A 391 4.12 18.38 19.87
CA VAL A 391 4.16 17.53 21.07
C VAL A 391 5.13 18.08 22.12
N GLY A 392 6.10 18.89 21.72
CA GLY A 392 7.14 19.49 22.56
C GLY A 392 8.47 18.72 22.52
N ASP A 393 9.45 19.21 23.28
CA ASP A 393 10.75 18.57 23.45
C ASP A 393 10.56 17.21 24.13
N TYR A 394 10.51 16.16 23.30
CA TYR A 394 10.59 14.80 23.77
C TYR A 394 12.07 14.50 24.06
N GLU A 395 12.49 14.67 25.31
CA GLU A 395 13.61 13.85 25.78
C GLU A 395 13.16 12.40 25.64
N LEU A 396 13.76 11.68 24.68
CA LEU A 396 13.73 10.23 24.67
C LEU A 396 14.35 9.78 25.99
N ALA A 397 13.53 9.66 27.03
CA ALA A 397 13.88 8.80 28.16
C ALA A 397 14.22 7.46 27.49
N PRO A 398 15.48 6.99 27.59
CA PRO A 398 15.86 5.73 26.97
C PRO A 398 14.82 4.70 27.43
N PRO A 399 14.24 3.91 26.50
CA PRO A 399 13.25 2.93 26.88
C PRO A 399 13.83 2.11 28.04
N ALA A 400 13.12 2.06 29.16
CA ALA A 400 13.57 1.30 30.32
C ALA A 400 13.95 -0.10 29.82
N GLU A 401 15.18 -0.55 30.12
CA GLU A 401 15.64 -1.87 29.67
C GLU A 401 14.59 -2.91 30.09
N PRO A 402 13.92 -3.55 29.13
CA PRO A 402 12.86 -4.49 29.47
C PRO A 402 13.51 -5.72 30.10
N THR A 403 13.07 -6.03 31.32
CA THR A 403 13.72 -7.04 32.17
C THR A 403 13.31 -8.47 31.82
N GLU A 404 12.22 -8.69 31.05
CA GLU A 404 11.68 -10.03 30.81
C GLU A 404 11.16 -10.25 29.38
N TRP A 405 11.35 -11.47 28.87
CA TRP A 405 10.79 -11.92 27.59
C TRP A 405 9.28 -12.16 27.74
N PRO A 406 8.45 -11.71 26.78
CA PRO A 406 7.07 -12.18 26.69
C PRO A 406 7.06 -13.69 26.48
N ALA A 407 6.27 -14.42 27.27
CA ALA A 407 6.24 -15.89 27.25
C ALA A 407 5.83 -16.50 25.89
N TRP A 408 5.23 -15.71 25.00
CA TRP A 408 4.77 -16.11 23.67
C TRP A 408 5.79 -15.81 22.55
N LEU A 409 6.85 -15.05 22.81
CA LEU A 409 7.92 -14.84 21.83
C LEU A 409 8.87 -16.06 21.86
N GLY A 410 8.81 -16.88 20.81
CA GLY A 410 9.39 -18.22 20.84
C GLY A 410 10.90 -18.25 20.58
N ALA A 411 11.37 -17.59 19.51
CA ALA A 411 12.78 -17.57 19.16
C ALA A 411 13.13 -16.48 18.13
N ILE A 412 14.40 -16.12 18.05
CA ILE A 412 14.98 -15.31 16.97
C ILE A 412 16.17 -16.09 16.43
N PHE A 413 16.18 -16.34 15.13
CA PHE A 413 17.22 -17.07 14.41
C PHE A 413 17.99 -16.12 13.51
N LEU A 414 19.26 -16.43 13.29
CA LEU A 414 20.08 -15.88 12.22
C LEU A 414 20.28 -17.02 11.21
N ASN A 415 19.74 -16.89 10.01
CA ASN A 415 19.77 -17.93 8.96
C ASN A 415 20.62 -17.48 7.77
N GLN A 416 21.33 -18.39 7.10
CA GLN A 416 21.83 -18.17 5.74
C GLN A 416 20.77 -18.60 4.72
N PRO A 417 20.72 -18.03 3.50
CA PRO A 417 19.58 -18.18 2.58
C PRO A 417 19.55 -19.53 1.86
N ASP A 418 20.68 -20.24 1.84
CA ASP A 418 20.96 -21.38 0.98
C ASP A 418 21.03 -22.73 1.74
N GLU A 419 21.04 -22.70 3.07
CA GLU A 419 20.95 -23.92 3.89
C GLU A 419 19.57 -24.10 4.55
N THR A 420 18.95 -25.25 4.28
CA THR A 420 17.81 -25.79 5.06
C THR A 420 18.17 -26.15 6.50
N THR A 421 19.45 -25.98 6.89
CA THR A 421 19.96 -26.08 8.24
C THR A 421 19.64 -24.80 9.02
N ALA A 422 18.36 -24.59 9.33
CA ALA A 422 18.04 -23.75 10.48
C ALA A 422 18.80 -24.31 11.69
N CYS A 423 19.32 -23.46 12.57
CA CYS A 423 19.65 -23.87 13.92
C CYS A 423 18.35 -24.27 14.65
N SER A 424 17.72 -25.39 14.27
CA SER A 424 16.57 -25.97 14.95
C SER A 424 17.06 -26.77 16.16
N GLY A 425 17.63 -26.07 17.14
CA GLY A 425 17.69 -26.59 18.50
C GLY A 425 16.34 -26.36 19.17
N GLU A 426 15.77 -27.40 19.79
CA GLU A 426 14.56 -27.27 20.61
C GLU A 426 14.67 -26.08 21.59
N LEU A 427 13.79 -25.10 21.43
CA LEU A 427 13.35 -24.10 22.42
C LEU A 427 14.39 -23.71 23.49
N VAL A 428 15.48 -23.08 23.06
CA VAL A 428 16.57 -22.69 23.95
C VAL A 428 16.40 -21.26 24.45
N ARG A 429 16.06 -21.09 25.73
CA ARG A 429 15.95 -19.77 26.38
C ARG A 429 17.31 -19.06 26.42
N GLY A 430 17.46 -18.01 25.62
CA GLY A 430 18.32 -16.83 25.82
C GLY A 430 19.84 -16.99 25.95
N TYR A 431 20.32 -17.83 26.86
CA TYR A 431 21.75 -17.90 27.25
C TYR A 431 22.52 -18.99 26.49
N GLU A 432 21.85 -20.10 26.18
CA GLU A 432 22.47 -21.25 25.52
C GLU A 432 22.54 -21.10 23.99
N ALA A 433 21.62 -20.34 23.36
CA ALA A 433 21.70 -19.99 21.94
C ALA A 433 22.96 -19.15 21.61
N GLN A 434 23.34 -18.22 22.50
CA GLN A 434 24.58 -17.45 22.38
C GLN A 434 25.84 -18.31 22.57
N ARG A 435 25.74 -19.43 23.28
CA ARG A 435 26.85 -20.37 23.44
C ARG A 435 26.98 -21.26 22.20
N ALA A 436 25.88 -21.79 21.68
CA ALA A 436 25.85 -22.60 20.46
C ALA A 436 26.37 -21.83 19.23
N CYS A 437 25.94 -20.58 19.04
CA CYS A 437 26.46 -19.73 17.96
C CYS A 437 27.97 -19.46 18.10
N ARG A 438 28.47 -19.26 19.33
CA ARG A 438 29.91 -19.10 19.59
C ARG A 438 30.70 -20.36 19.30
N GLU A 439 30.18 -21.53 19.66
CA GLU A 439 30.83 -22.82 19.43
C GLU A 439 30.85 -23.19 17.93
N MET A 440 29.86 -22.77 17.14
CA MET A 440 29.86 -22.93 15.67
C MET A 440 30.79 -21.94 14.96
N HIS A 441 30.83 -20.69 15.41
CA HIS A 441 31.80 -19.71 14.90
C HIS A 441 33.26 -20.15 15.15
N GLN A 442 33.53 -20.75 16.32
CA GLN A 442 34.85 -21.32 16.64
C GLN A 442 35.23 -22.54 15.77
N ARG A 443 34.27 -23.18 15.09
CA ARG A 443 34.52 -24.31 14.18
C ARG A 443 34.74 -23.88 12.73
N GLY A 444 34.52 -22.60 12.40
CA GLY A 444 34.69 -22.08 11.04
C GLY A 444 33.54 -22.42 10.09
N ASP A 445 32.37 -22.75 10.62
CA ASP A 445 31.20 -23.19 9.84
C ASP A 445 30.41 -22.02 9.21
N PHE A 446 30.91 -20.78 9.31
CA PHE A 446 30.30 -19.60 8.67
C PHE A 446 31.16 -19.11 7.51
N ARG A 447 30.59 -19.02 6.31
CA ARG A 447 31.24 -18.38 5.16
C ARG A 447 30.70 -16.95 4.99
N LEU A 448 31.61 -15.99 4.96
CA LEU A 448 31.30 -14.57 4.71
C LEU A 448 31.04 -14.33 3.22
N GLY A 449 30.02 -13.51 2.93
CA GLY A 449 29.64 -13.10 1.58
C GLY A 449 28.18 -13.36 1.22
N GLU A 450 27.46 -14.14 2.03
CA GLU A 450 26.07 -14.53 1.75
C GLU A 450 25.05 -13.79 2.63
N PRO A 451 23.88 -13.40 2.09
CA PRO A 451 22.87 -12.63 2.82
C PRO A 451 22.54 -13.28 4.17
N THR A 452 22.84 -12.62 5.28
CA THR A 452 22.39 -13.15 6.58
C THR A 452 20.94 -12.73 6.76
N ALA A 453 20.05 -13.61 7.19
CA ALA A 453 18.66 -13.29 7.49
C ALA A 453 18.39 -13.35 8.99
N VAL A 454 17.61 -12.41 9.53
CA VAL A 454 17.04 -12.53 10.88
C VAL A 454 15.64 -13.11 10.70
N THR A 455 15.39 -14.26 11.29
CA THR A 455 14.06 -14.84 11.39
C THR A 455 13.53 -14.69 12.79
N VAL A 456 12.39 -14.04 12.97
CA VAL A 456 11.71 -13.96 14.25
C VAL A 456 10.53 -14.91 14.25
N MET A 457 10.50 -15.82 15.22
CA MET A 457 9.38 -16.74 15.43
C MET A 457 8.52 -16.30 16.61
N VAL A 458 7.25 -16.05 16.30
CA VAL A 458 6.22 -15.69 17.27
C VAL A 458 5.33 -16.91 17.49
N ASN A 459 5.15 -17.31 18.76
CA ASN A 459 4.22 -18.36 19.16
C ASN A 459 2.88 -17.73 19.56
N GLN A 460 1.81 -18.54 19.51
CA GLN A 460 0.42 -18.20 19.81
C GLN A 460 0.30 -17.13 20.91
N GLY A 461 -0.34 -16.00 20.56
CA GLY A 461 -0.55 -14.87 21.45
C GLY A 461 -1.87 -14.14 21.15
N PRO A 462 -2.26 -13.16 21.98
CA PRO A 462 -3.34 -12.23 21.64
C PRO A 462 -3.02 -11.47 20.34
N ASP A 463 -3.93 -10.67 19.82
CA ASP A 463 -3.57 -9.71 18.76
C ASP A 463 -2.40 -8.86 19.27
N VAL A 464 -1.23 -9.02 18.67
CA VAL A 464 -0.04 -8.26 19.05
C VAL A 464 0.43 -7.49 17.84
N GLU A 465 0.46 -6.18 17.99
CA GLU A 465 1.15 -5.33 17.05
C GLU A 465 2.60 -5.17 17.45
N THR A 466 3.48 -5.52 16.53
CA THR A 466 4.91 -5.59 16.73
C THR A 466 5.58 -4.52 15.88
N THR A 467 6.46 -3.73 16.49
CA THR A 467 7.34 -2.80 15.77
C THR A 467 8.76 -3.28 15.94
N TRP A 468 9.43 -3.48 14.83
CA TRP A 468 10.82 -3.88 14.73
C TRP A 468 11.58 -2.68 14.21
N LEU A 469 12.50 -2.18 15.02
CA LEU A 469 13.42 -1.14 14.60
C LEU A 469 14.78 -1.79 14.50
N TRP A 470 15.48 -1.62 13.38
CA TRP A 470 16.88 -1.99 13.34
C TRP A 470 17.74 -0.80 12.95
N THR A 471 18.91 -0.72 13.58
CA THR A 471 19.94 0.27 13.27
C THR A 471 21.11 -0.46 12.65
N GLU A 472 21.48 -0.05 11.45
CA GLU A 472 22.69 -0.51 10.77
C GLU A 472 23.95 0.10 11.43
N PRO A 473 25.14 -0.47 11.19
CA PRO A 473 26.39 0.05 11.74
C PRO A 473 26.70 1.51 11.40
N ASP A 474 26.19 2.03 10.28
CA ASP A 474 26.34 3.43 9.86
C ASP A 474 25.37 4.38 10.59
N GLY A 475 24.50 3.86 11.45
CA GLY A 475 23.47 4.60 12.17
C GLY A 475 22.15 4.72 11.43
N THR A 476 22.04 4.20 10.20
CA THR A 476 20.78 4.16 9.45
C THR A 476 19.77 3.33 10.20
N ARG A 477 18.63 3.94 10.53
CA ARG A 477 17.53 3.27 11.21
C ARG A 477 16.46 2.89 10.21
N HIS A 478 15.90 1.73 10.44
CA HIS A 478 14.76 1.24 9.68
C HIS A 478 13.69 0.77 10.64
N ARG A 479 12.46 0.90 10.19
CA ARG A 479 11.28 0.54 10.96
C ARG A 479 10.40 -0.41 10.17
N TYR A 480 9.89 -1.42 10.86
CA TYR A 480 8.90 -2.34 10.32
C TYR A 480 7.81 -2.54 11.36
N GLN A 481 6.58 -2.20 11.01
CA GLN A 481 5.41 -2.45 11.86
C GLN A 481 4.56 -3.54 11.24
N VAL A 482 4.15 -4.51 12.06
CA VAL A 482 3.21 -5.54 11.65
C VAL A 482 2.27 -5.86 12.80
N ARG A 483 0.97 -5.79 12.53
CA ARG A 483 -0.07 -6.29 13.42
C ARG A 483 -0.28 -7.77 13.14
N LEU A 484 0.07 -8.61 14.11
CA LEU A 484 -0.19 -10.03 14.09
C LEU A 484 -1.58 -10.25 14.68
N ALA A 485 -2.55 -10.58 13.81
CA ALA A 485 -3.85 -11.03 14.26
C ALA A 485 -3.73 -12.40 14.95
N LYS A 486 -4.68 -12.73 15.81
CA LYS A 486 -4.76 -13.98 16.55
C LYS A 486 -4.89 -15.16 15.60
N THR A 487 -3.77 -15.73 15.24
CA THR A 487 -3.67 -16.86 14.33
C THR A 487 -3.37 -18.15 15.09
N GLN A 488 -4.05 -19.24 14.72
CA GLN A 488 -3.68 -20.58 15.20
C GLN A 488 -2.40 -21.06 14.49
N GLY A 489 -1.23 -20.91 15.11
CA GLY A 489 0.03 -21.46 14.57
C GLY A 489 1.28 -20.67 14.94
N TRP A 490 2.45 -21.21 14.55
CA TRP A 490 3.74 -20.52 14.61
C TRP A 490 3.90 -19.64 13.37
N TRP A 491 4.30 -18.39 13.57
CA TRP A 491 4.64 -17.49 12.47
C TRP A 491 6.12 -17.19 12.51
N ALA A 492 6.80 -17.43 11.40
CA ALA A 492 8.19 -17.09 11.19
C ALA A 492 8.25 -15.92 10.21
N TRP A 493 8.80 -14.79 10.64
CA TRP A 493 9.11 -13.69 9.75
C TRP A 493 10.60 -13.67 9.48
N THR A 494 11.02 -13.87 8.24
CA THR A 494 12.43 -13.88 7.83
C THR A 494 12.71 -12.64 7.01
N ARG A 495 13.69 -11.84 7.43
CA ARG A 495 14.24 -10.76 6.60
C ARG A 495 15.71 -11.01 6.34
N SER A 496 16.05 -11.15 5.06
CA SER A 496 17.43 -11.22 4.59
C SER A 496 18.05 -9.83 4.53
N PHE A 497 19.26 -9.70 5.07
CA PHE A 497 20.11 -8.53 4.99
C PHE A 497 21.17 -8.78 3.92
N ALA A 498 21.43 -7.77 3.09
CA ALA A 498 22.61 -7.83 2.22
C ALA A 498 23.86 -7.85 3.10
N ALA A 499 24.69 -8.89 2.93
CA ALA A 499 25.82 -9.24 3.82
C ALA A 499 26.99 -8.24 3.85
N ALA A 500 26.82 -7.03 3.32
CA ALA A 500 27.93 -6.13 3.06
C ALA A 500 28.31 -5.24 4.26
N VAL A 501 27.50 -5.17 5.33
CA VAL A 501 27.74 -4.22 6.43
C VAL A 501 28.17 -4.92 7.72
N VAL A 502 29.48 -5.07 7.87
CA VAL A 502 30.15 -5.48 9.11
C VAL A 502 29.99 -4.37 10.16
N GLY A 503 29.67 -4.74 11.40
CA GLY A 503 29.57 -3.80 12.51
C GLY A 503 28.51 -4.18 13.53
N ARG A 504 28.23 -3.25 14.46
CA ARG A 504 27.26 -3.45 15.52
C ARG A 504 25.86 -3.12 15.02
N TRP A 505 25.02 -4.13 14.96
CA TRP A 505 23.61 -4.00 14.67
C TRP A 505 22.81 -3.88 15.95
N ARG A 506 21.70 -3.16 15.86
CA ARG A 506 20.73 -3.01 16.93
C ARG A 506 19.36 -3.41 16.41
N LEU A 507 18.63 -4.23 17.14
CA LEU A 507 17.23 -4.58 16.88
C LEU A 507 16.41 -4.28 18.13
N ASP A 508 15.55 -3.27 18.08
CA ASP A 508 14.56 -2.98 19.11
C ASP A 508 13.22 -3.59 18.71
N VAL A 509 12.63 -4.37 19.61
CA VAL A 509 11.31 -4.98 19.43
C VAL A 509 10.34 -4.30 20.38
N TRP A 510 9.29 -3.70 19.85
CA TRP A 510 8.20 -3.11 20.60
C TRP A 510 6.92 -3.89 20.36
N LEU A 511 6.12 -4.08 21.42
CA LEU A 511 4.87 -4.80 21.39
C LEU A 511 3.77 -3.90 21.95
N ASN A 512 2.72 -3.65 21.18
CA ASN A 512 1.60 -2.78 21.55
C ASN A 512 2.07 -1.43 22.15
N GLY A 513 3.10 -0.87 21.54
CA GLY A 513 3.69 0.43 21.86
C GLY A 513 4.61 0.45 23.07
N LYS A 514 4.94 -0.72 23.62
CA LYS A 514 5.88 -0.84 24.73
C LYS A 514 7.17 -1.49 24.25
N PRO A 515 8.35 -0.95 24.58
CA PRO A 515 9.62 -1.58 24.26
C PRO A 515 9.69 -2.91 25.03
N CYS A 516 9.96 -4.00 24.32
CA CYS A 516 10.00 -5.34 24.90
C CYS A 516 11.40 -5.94 24.90
N ARG A 517 12.27 -5.60 23.93
CA ARG A 517 13.70 -5.91 24.04
C ARG A 517 14.59 -5.15 23.07
N LEU A 518 15.81 -4.90 23.52
CA LEU A 518 16.96 -4.49 22.72
C LEU A 518 17.84 -5.72 22.47
N LEU A 519 18.10 -6.03 21.21
CA LEU A 519 19.11 -7.01 20.80
C LEU A 519 20.21 -6.26 20.07
N ALA A 520 21.39 -6.20 20.70
CA ALA A 520 22.59 -5.75 20.02
C ALA A 520 23.40 -6.99 19.61
N PHE A 521 23.81 -7.06 18.35
CA PHE A 521 24.68 -8.12 17.86
C PHE A 521 25.79 -7.51 17.00
N ASP A 522 27.02 -7.98 17.22
CA ASP A 522 28.17 -7.60 16.40
C ASP A 522 28.29 -8.61 15.25
N VAL A 523 28.18 -8.11 14.02
CA VAL A 523 28.62 -8.85 12.83
C VAL A 523 30.10 -8.52 12.65
N ARG A 524 30.97 -9.52 12.81
CA ARG A 524 32.43 -9.39 12.65
C ARG A 524 32.88 -10.15 11.40
N GLU A 525 33.99 -9.70 10.81
CA GLU A 525 34.76 -10.46 9.81
C GLU A 525 35.30 -11.78 10.35
#